data_AF-A0A090WKD5-F1
#
_entry.id   AF-A0A090WKD5-F1
#
_cell.length_a   1.000
_cell.length_b   1.000
_cell.length_c   1.000
_cell.angle_alpha   90.00
_cell.angle_beta   90.00
_cell.angle_gamma   90.00
#
_symmetry.space_group_name_H-M   'P 1'
#
loop_
_entity.id
_entity.type
_entity.pdbx_description
1 polymer ?
#
loop_
_entity_poly.entity_id
_entity_poly.type
_entity_poly.pdbx_seq_one_letter_code
_entity_poly.pdbx_strand_id
1 'polypeptide(L)'
;MKELYSLQNNAQLVFLSACDTSIGEIIQGEGTLTLARGFFYTGSQAVVASLWKTSDKSTSYIVEDFYKNIEENQGVSTALHNAKLKYLREHSLSDASPYYWASLKAMGDNQPISLDNYNVYYWIAAIFILILLIFFFLKSRKG
;
A
#
# COMPACT_ATOMS: atom_id res chain seq x y z
N MET A 1 -22.94 -2.68 -2.13
CA MET A 1 -22.29 -4.00 -1.96
C MET A 1 -22.26 -4.86 -3.22
N LYS A 2 -23.30 -4.89 -4.08
CA LYS A 2 -23.32 -5.73 -5.31
C LYS A 2 -22.20 -5.45 -6.34
N GLU A 3 -21.63 -4.24 -6.40
CA GLU A 3 -20.60 -3.89 -7.40
C GLU A 3 -19.18 -4.34 -7.04
N LEU A 4 -18.84 -4.52 -5.76
CA LEU A 4 -17.50 -4.97 -5.37
C LEU A 4 -17.28 -6.45 -5.73
N TYR A 5 -18.31 -7.28 -5.62
CA TYR A 5 -18.24 -8.72 -5.88
C TYR A 5 -18.02 -9.08 -7.37
N SER A 6 -18.22 -8.14 -8.30
CA SER A 6 -18.00 -8.36 -9.74
C SER A 6 -16.62 -7.96 -10.24
N LEU A 7 -15.77 -7.37 -9.39
CA LEU A 7 -14.43 -6.93 -9.75
C LEU A 7 -13.40 -7.89 -9.16
N GLN A 8 -12.73 -8.69 -9.99
CA GLN A 8 -11.51 -9.40 -9.55
C GLN A 8 -10.42 -8.37 -9.33
N ASN A 9 -10.04 -8.14 -8.08
CA ASN A 9 -8.95 -7.26 -7.72
C ASN A 9 -7.79 -8.10 -7.18
N ASN A 10 -6.87 -8.47 -8.05
CA ASN A 10 -5.62 -9.16 -7.70
C ASN A 10 -4.60 -8.19 -7.04
N ALA A 11 -5.08 -7.23 -6.25
CA ALA A 11 -4.22 -6.28 -5.55
C ALA A 11 -3.40 -7.01 -4.48
N GLN A 12 -2.10 -6.74 -4.46
CA GLN A 12 -1.23 -7.21 -3.38
C GLN A 12 -1.54 -6.48 -2.06
N LEU A 13 -1.98 -5.22 -2.14
CA LEU A 13 -2.36 -4.40 -0.99
C LEU A 13 -3.54 -3.48 -1.33
N VAL A 14 -4.51 -3.42 -0.43
CA VAL A 14 -5.57 -2.40 -0.42
C VAL A 14 -5.45 -1.55 0.84
N PHE A 15 -5.35 -0.23 0.67
CA PHE A 15 -5.34 0.71 1.80
C PHE A 15 -6.68 1.46 1.86
N LEU A 16 -7.43 1.24 2.94
CA LEU A 16 -8.74 1.85 3.16
C LEU A 16 -8.58 3.10 4.04
N SER A 17 -8.54 4.26 3.39
CA SER A 17 -8.34 5.57 4.02
C SER A 17 -9.63 6.26 4.47
N ALA A 18 -10.76 5.55 4.55
CA ALA A 18 -12.01 6.17 4.98
C ALA A 18 -12.23 5.96 6.49
N CYS A 19 -12.49 7.07 7.18
CA CYS A 19 -13.07 7.10 8.52
C CYS A 19 -14.33 6.21 8.49
N ASP A 20 -14.42 5.24 9.40
CA ASP A 20 -15.49 4.23 9.53
C ASP A 20 -15.44 2.99 8.61
N THR A 21 -14.36 2.75 7.86
CA THR A 21 -14.26 1.54 6.99
C THR A 21 -14.14 0.21 7.73
N SER A 22 -13.75 0.21 9.00
CA SER A 22 -13.76 -0.99 9.86
C SER A 22 -15.06 -1.19 10.64
N ILE A 23 -16.00 -0.22 10.60
CA ILE A 23 -17.30 -0.33 11.25
C ILE A 23 -18.26 -1.02 10.27
N GLY A 24 -18.05 -2.32 10.07
CA GLY A 24 -19.01 -3.16 9.35
C GLY A 24 -20.26 -3.38 10.21
N GLU A 25 -21.42 -3.57 9.57
CA GLU A 25 -22.62 -4.05 10.27
C GLU A 25 -22.31 -5.40 10.94
N ILE A 26 -22.71 -5.52 12.21
CA ILE A 26 -22.61 -6.78 12.95
C ILE A 26 -23.75 -7.67 12.45
N ILE A 27 -23.42 -8.63 11.58
CA ILE A 27 -24.38 -9.67 11.20
C ILE A 27 -24.29 -10.77 12.25
N GLN A 28 -25.40 -10.94 12.99
CA GLN A 28 -25.50 -11.92 14.06
C GLN A 28 -25.31 -13.32 13.46
N GLY A 29 -24.21 -13.99 13.84
CA GLY A 29 -23.86 -15.34 13.35
C GLY A 29 -22.67 -15.41 12.37
N GLU A 30 -22.25 -14.31 11.74
CA GLU A 30 -21.12 -14.29 10.76
C GLU A 30 -19.95 -13.36 11.13
N GLY A 31 -20.11 -12.55 12.18
CA GLY A 31 -19.15 -11.52 12.59
C GLY A 31 -19.35 -10.20 11.85
N THR A 32 -18.41 -9.25 12.00
CA THR A 32 -18.48 -7.95 11.31
C THR A 32 -18.22 -8.11 9.82
N LEU A 33 -19.19 -7.74 8.98
CA LEU A 33 -19.04 -7.71 7.53
C LEU A 33 -18.35 -6.39 7.16
N THR A 34 -17.02 -6.37 7.25
CA THR A 34 -16.23 -5.16 6.99
C THR A 34 -15.94 -5.01 5.50
N LEU A 35 -15.72 -3.78 5.05
CA LEU A 35 -15.28 -3.49 3.68
C LEU A 35 -14.02 -4.30 3.31
N ALA A 36 -13.14 -4.56 4.29
CA ALA A 36 -11.97 -5.43 4.13
C ALA A 36 -12.33 -6.86 3.69
N ARG A 37 -13.41 -7.48 4.20
CA ARG A 37 -13.87 -8.81 3.75
C ARG A 37 -14.27 -8.79 2.28
N GLY A 38 -14.89 -7.70 1.80
CA GLY A 38 -15.21 -7.52 0.39
C GLY A 38 -13.95 -7.53 -0.49
N PHE A 39 -12.87 -6.87 -0.06
CA PHE A 39 -11.59 -6.85 -0.77
C PHE A 39 -10.87 -8.20 -0.74
N PHE A 40 -10.95 -8.95 0.36
CA PHE A 40 -10.44 -10.33 0.40
C PHE A 40 -11.24 -11.24 -0.53
N TYR A 41 -12.57 -11.10 -0.59
CA TYR A 41 -13.41 -11.89 -1.48
C TYR A 41 -13.06 -11.64 -2.97
N THR A 42 -12.62 -10.43 -3.30
CA THR A 42 -12.22 -10.07 -4.67
C THR A 42 -10.78 -10.46 -5.02
N GLY A 43 -10.03 -11.05 -4.10
CA GLY A 43 -8.68 -11.58 -4.34
C GLY A 43 -7.53 -10.72 -3.81
N SER A 44 -7.79 -9.73 -2.97
CA SER A 44 -6.71 -8.92 -2.36
C SER A 44 -5.89 -9.75 -1.36
N GLN A 45 -4.56 -9.63 -1.40
CA GLN A 45 -3.66 -10.41 -0.52
C GLN A 45 -3.55 -9.81 0.89
N ALA A 46 -3.50 -8.47 0.96
CA ALA A 46 -3.45 -7.74 2.22
C ALA A 46 -4.35 -6.49 2.19
N VAL A 47 -4.91 -6.13 3.34
CA VAL A 47 -5.75 -4.95 3.52
C VAL A 47 -5.30 -4.21 4.77
N VAL A 48 -5.09 -2.89 4.67
CA VAL A 48 -4.90 -1.99 5.80
C VAL A 48 -6.12 -1.10 5.94
N ALA A 49 -6.72 -1.03 7.13
CA ALA A 49 -7.92 -0.25 7.39
C ALA A 49 -7.83 0.54 8.69
N SER A 50 -8.56 1.66 8.77
CA SER A 50 -8.69 2.45 10.00
C SER A 50 -9.86 1.94 10.87
N LEU A 51 -9.62 1.85 12.17
CA LEU A 51 -10.58 1.41 13.20
C LEU A 51 -11.48 2.56 13.67
N TRP A 52 -10.94 3.77 13.76
CA TRP A 52 -11.63 5.00 14.12
C TRP A 52 -11.00 6.20 13.41
N LYS A 53 -11.68 7.35 13.41
CA LYS A 53 -11.14 8.61 12.89
C LYS A 53 -10.06 9.16 13.83
N THR A 54 -8.88 9.48 13.31
CA THR A 54 -7.78 10.10 14.06
C THR A 54 -7.38 11.44 13.46
N SER A 55 -6.46 12.15 14.12
CA SER A 55 -5.81 13.34 13.55
C SER A 55 -5.13 12.98 12.22
N ASP A 56 -5.49 13.69 11.15
CA ASP A 56 -4.91 13.51 9.81
C ASP A 56 -3.38 13.62 9.84
N LYS A 57 -2.84 14.49 10.72
CA LYS A 57 -1.40 14.70 10.89
C LYS A 57 -0.69 13.46 11.45
N SER A 58 -1.25 12.82 12.48
CA SER A 58 -0.63 11.62 13.07
C SER A 58 -0.69 10.45 12.09
N THR A 59 -1.82 10.31 11.38
CA THR A 59 -2.00 9.29 10.36
C THR A 59 -1.03 9.46 9.21
N SER A 60 -0.82 10.69 8.73
CA SER A 60 0.10 10.93 7.60
C SER A 60 1.53 10.49 7.91
N TYR A 61 2.04 10.74 9.12
CA TYR A 61 3.37 10.26 9.53
C TYR A 61 3.49 8.73 9.47
N ILE A 62 2.50 8.03 10.03
CA ILE A 62 2.50 6.56 10.07
C ILE A 62 2.36 5.99 8.66
N VAL A 63 1.52 6.59 7.82
CA VAL A 63 1.29 6.12 6.45
C VAL A 63 2.51 6.37 5.57
N GLU A 64 3.17 7.52 5.71
CA GLU A 64 4.40 7.82 4.98
C GLU A 64 5.50 6.81 5.31
N ASP A 65 5.74 6.55 6.59
CA ASP A 65 6.75 5.59 7.01
C ASP A 65 6.35 4.13 6.70
N PHE A 66 5.05 3.83 6.68
CA PHE A 66 4.54 2.55 6.21
C PHE A 66 4.93 2.31 4.75
N TYR A 67 4.70 3.27 3.86
CA TYR A 67 5.06 3.12 2.45
C TYR A 67 6.57 3.06 2.22
N LYS A 68 7.37 3.82 2.98
CA LYS A 68 8.85 3.68 2.96
C LYS A 68 9.30 2.26 3.33
N ASN A 69 8.72 1.69 4.39
CA ASN A 69 9.02 0.32 4.80
C ASN A 69 8.60 -0.72 3.73
N ILE A 70 7.49 -0.48 3.02
CA ILE A 70 7.08 -1.32 1.87
C ILE A 70 8.11 -1.25 0.74
N GLU A 71 8.61 -0.06 0.42
CA GLU A 71 9.68 0.14 -0.58
C GLU A 71 10.98 -0.58 -0.21
N GLU A 72 11.24 -0.76 1.09
CA GLU A 72 12.34 -1.55 1.64
C GLU A 72 12.09 -3.07 1.61
N ASN A 73 11.09 -3.54 0.86
CA ASN A 73 10.67 -4.95 0.78
C ASN A 73 10.25 -5.56 2.12
N GLN A 74 9.71 -4.75 3.05
CA GLN A 74 9.10 -5.29 4.26
C GLN A 74 7.68 -5.79 3.97
N GLY A 75 7.27 -6.85 4.68
CA GLY A 75 5.88 -7.33 4.64
C GLY A 75 4.88 -6.31 5.20
N VAL A 76 3.63 -6.33 4.74
CA VAL A 76 2.60 -5.33 5.10
C VAL A 76 2.42 -5.15 6.61
N SER A 77 2.31 -6.24 7.37
CA SER A 77 2.15 -6.18 8.83
C SER A 77 3.42 -5.69 9.51
N THR A 78 4.60 -6.13 9.04
CA THR A 78 5.90 -5.69 9.54
C THR A 78 6.12 -4.19 9.28
N ALA A 79 5.83 -3.73 8.08
CA ALA A 79 5.96 -2.34 7.67
C ALA A 79 5.09 -1.41 8.52
N LEU A 80 3.84 -1.80 8.78
CA LEU A 80 2.93 -1.02 9.62
C LEU A 80 3.37 -1.03 11.09
N HIS A 81 3.87 -2.17 11.59
CA HIS A 81 4.42 -2.26 12.93
C HIS A 81 5.61 -1.31 13.12
N ASN A 82 6.57 -1.35 12.19
CA ASN A 82 7.77 -0.51 12.24
C ASN A 82 7.43 0.99 12.12
N ALA A 83 6.47 1.35 11.29
CA ALA A 83 5.99 2.73 11.17
C ALA A 83 5.37 3.23 12.49
N LYS A 84 4.55 2.42 13.17
CA LYS A 84 3.99 2.76 14.49
C LYS A 84 5.05 2.89 15.57
N LEU A 85 6.04 1.99 15.58
CA LEU A 85 7.16 2.09 16.51
C LEU A 85 7.99 3.35 16.28
N LYS A 86 8.20 3.73 15.01
CA LYS A 86 8.89 4.98 14.67
C LYS A 86 8.10 6.19 15.16
N TYR A 87 6.79 6.24 14.89
CA TYR A 87 5.91 7.29 15.40
C TYR A 87 6.02 7.45 16.93
N LEU A 88 5.97 6.34 17.67
CA LEU A 88 6.10 6.32 19.13
C LEU A 88 7.47 6.77 19.66
N ARG A 89 8.54 6.62 18.87
CA ARG A 89 9.87 7.14 19.24
C ARG A 89 10.00 8.63 19.01
N GLU A 90 9.30 9.17 18.02
CA GLU A 90 9.41 10.57 17.59
C GLU A 90 8.37 11.49 18.25
N HIS A 91 7.29 10.93 18.81
CA HIS A 91 6.21 11.66 19.47
C HIS A 91 6.09 11.26 20.94
N SER A 92 5.87 12.23 21.81
CA SER A 92 5.76 12.02 23.27
C SER A 92 4.55 12.74 23.85
N LEU A 93 4.29 12.56 25.15
CA LEU A 93 3.18 13.19 25.89
C LEU A 93 1.81 12.81 25.30
N SER A 94 0.97 13.81 24.96
CA SER A 94 -0.38 13.61 24.43
C SER A 94 -0.38 12.80 23.13
N ASP A 95 0.66 12.96 22.31
CA ASP A 95 0.73 12.39 20.96
C ASP A 95 1.09 10.89 20.98
N ALA A 96 1.64 10.39 22.09
CA ALA A 96 1.89 8.96 22.29
C ALA A 96 0.63 8.16 22.65
N SER A 97 -0.51 8.84 22.83
CA SER A 97 -1.79 8.20 23.11
C SER A 97 -2.13 7.16 22.02
N PRO A 98 -2.59 5.95 22.40
CA PRO A 98 -3.08 4.93 21.46
C PRO A 98 -4.12 5.45 20.46
N TYR A 99 -4.86 6.50 20.85
CA TYR A 99 -5.78 7.18 19.97
C TYR A 99 -5.16 7.58 18.62
N TYR A 100 -3.88 7.96 18.59
CA TYR A 100 -3.21 8.46 17.38
C TYR A 100 -2.58 7.38 16.51
N TRP A 101 -1.94 6.36 17.12
CA TRP A 101 -1.15 5.37 16.38
C TRP A 101 -1.83 4.00 16.24
N ALA A 102 -2.79 3.69 17.11
CA ALA A 102 -3.43 2.37 17.12
C ALA A 102 -4.61 2.26 16.16
N SER A 103 -4.96 3.33 15.44
CA SER A 103 -6.12 3.37 14.56
C SER A 103 -5.98 2.51 13.30
N LEU A 104 -4.78 2.27 12.79
CA LEU A 104 -4.58 1.47 11.59
C LEU A 104 -4.38 -0.01 11.92
N LYS A 105 -5.01 -0.92 11.17
CA LYS A 105 -4.81 -2.36 11.31
C LYS A 105 -4.54 -3.01 9.95
N ALA A 106 -3.49 -3.82 9.88
CA ALA A 106 -3.20 -4.70 8.76
C ALA A 106 -3.90 -6.06 8.92
N MET A 107 -4.36 -6.62 7.82
CA MET A 107 -5.01 -7.93 7.71
C MET A 107 -4.53 -8.61 6.43
N GLY A 108 -4.49 -9.94 6.40
CA GLY A 108 -4.05 -10.72 5.24
C GLY A 108 -2.59 -11.19 5.37
N ASP A 109 -1.95 -11.44 4.23
CA ASP A 109 -0.59 -11.95 4.18
C ASP A 109 0.45 -10.87 4.55
N ASN A 110 1.59 -11.30 5.09
CA ASN A 110 2.73 -10.46 5.43
C ASN A 110 3.89 -10.63 4.44
N GLN A 111 3.62 -11.01 3.19
CA GLN A 111 4.65 -11.00 2.16
C GLN A 111 5.03 -9.56 1.78
N PRO A 112 6.30 -9.33 1.38
CA PRO A 112 6.69 -8.10 0.70
C PRO A 112 5.87 -7.88 -0.56
N ILE A 113 5.55 -6.62 -0.85
CA ILE A 113 4.86 -6.25 -2.09
C ILE A 113 5.91 -6.17 -3.20
N SER A 114 5.70 -6.91 -4.29
CA SER A 114 6.53 -6.82 -5.49
C SER A 114 6.27 -5.50 -6.18
N LEU A 115 7.11 -4.50 -5.89
CA LEU A 115 7.17 -3.23 -6.62
C LEU A 115 8.04 -3.42 -7.87
N ASP A 116 7.57 -4.24 -8.82
CA ASP A 116 8.32 -4.51 -10.05
C ASP A 116 8.51 -3.22 -10.86
N ASN A 117 9.75 -2.75 -10.94
CA ASN A 117 10.11 -1.54 -11.66
C ASN A 117 10.24 -1.80 -13.18
N TYR A 118 9.19 -2.36 -13.78
CA TYR A 118 9.13 -2.77 -15.18
C TYR A 118 9.45 -1.62 -16.15
N ASN A 119 9.13 -0.38 -15.78
CA ASN A 119 9.25 0.81 -16.64
C ASN A 119 10.70 1.21 -16.96
N VAL A 120 11.65 1.05 -16.02
CA VAL A 120 13.03 1.54 -16.22
C VAL A 120 13.78 0.77 -17.32
N TYR A 121 13.51 -0.53 -17.47
CA TYR A 121 14.15 -1.36 -18.49
C TYR A 121 13.72 -0.99 -19.91
N TYR A 122 12.45 -0.61 -20.13
CA TYR A 122 11.98 -0.13 -21.44
C TYR A 122 12.63 1.19 -21.83
N TRP A 123 12.83 2.11 -20.87
CA TRP A 123 13.54 3.35 -21.13
C TRP A 123 15.01 3.11 -21.48
N ILE A 124 15.70 2.20 -20.77
CA ILE A 124 17.08 1.82 -21.10
C ILE A 124 17.14 1.18 -22.50
N ALA A 125 16.22 0.26 -22.82
CA ALA A 125 16.17 -0.38 -24.14
C ALA A 125 15.85 0.62 -25.25
N ALA A 126 14.91 1.55 -25.03
CA ALA A 126 14.57 2.59 -25.99
C ALA A 126 15.75 3.54 -26.25
N ILE A 127 16.47 3.96 -25.20
CA ILE A 127 17.70 4.76 -25.34
C ILE A 127 18.76 3.99 -26.12
N PHE A 128 18.94 2.71 -25.84
CA PHE A 128 19.92 1.87 -26.54
C PHE A 128 19.58 1.73 -28.03
N ILE A 129 18.31 1.48 -28.37
CA ILE A 129 17.84 1.42 -29.76
C ILE A 129 18.02 2.77 -30.46
N LEU A 130 17.71 3.89 -29.78
CA LEU A 130 17.89 5.24 -30.32
C LEU A 130 19.37 5.51 -30.63
N ILE A 131 20.28 5.13 -29.73
CA ILE A 131 21.73 5.26 -29.92
C ILE A 131 22.20 4.44 -31.13
N LEU A 132 21.72 3.20 -31.27
CA LEU A 132 22.05 2.35 -32.42
C LEU A 132 21.53 2.93 -33.74
N LEU A 133 20.31 3.47 -33.76
CA LEU A 133 19.73 4.13 -34.94
C LEU A 133 20.53 5.38 -35.30
N ILE A 134 20.90 6.21 -34.33
CA ILE A 134 21.74 7.40 -34.55
C ILE A 134 23.11 6.99 -35.09
N PHE A 135 23.75 5.98 -34.49
CA PHE A 135 25.04 5.47 -34.96
C PHE A 135 24.96 4.95 -36.39
N PHE A 136 23.92 4.18 -36.72
CA PHE A 136 23.68 3.67 -38.07
C PHE A 136 23.44 4.81 -39.07
N PHE A 137 22.66 5.83 -38.69
CA PHE A 137 22.37 7.00 -39.52
C PHE A 137 23.62 7.86 -39.75
N LEU A 138 24.45 8.04 -38.72
CA LEU A 138 25.74 8.74 -38.80
C LEU A 138 26.74 7.99 -39.68
N LYS A 139 26.75 6.66 -39.63
CA LYS A 139 27.57 5.81 -40.51
C LYS A 139 27.08 5.86 -41.96
N SER A 140 25.76 5.84 -42.18
CA SER A 140 25.14 5.90 -43.51
C SER A 140 25.35 7.25 -44.23
N ARG A 141 25.67 8.32 -43.51
CA ARG A 141 25.92 9.66 -44.09
C ARG A 141 27.38 9.91 -44.51
N LYS A 142 28.31 9.05 -44.08
CA LYS A 142 29.76 9.19 -44.35
C LYS A 142 30.28 8.23 -45.43
N GLY A 143 29.41 7.40 -46.01
CA GLY A 143 29.74 6.48 -47.11
C GLY A 143 29.21 6.97 -48.45
#